data_AF-A0A7C9E605-F1
#
_entry.id   AF-A0A7C9E605-F1
#
_cell.length_a   1.000
_cell.length_b   1.000
_cell.length_c   1.000
_cell.angle_alpha   90.00
_cell.angle_beta   90.00
_cell.angle_gamma   90.00
#
_symmetry.space_group_name_H-M   'P 1'
#
loop_
_entity.id
_entity.type
_entity.pdbx_description
1 polymer ?
#
loop_
_entity_poly.entity_id
_entity_poly.type
_entity_poly.pdbx_seq_one_letter_code
_entity_poly.pdbx_strand_id
1 'polypeptide(L)'
;ILLITAVNTLCLWIQPRLTAANLISNRRKDSCIRRCGNVDVLYPFGIGTGCFYNESFAITCNSSSASSSSSHVPVLKALDLEVLEISFVYDNSTGVLAVKTPLVTTCRGNNTNSNSDSITGGRWT
;
A
#
# COMPACT_ATOMS: atom_id res chain seq x y z
N ILE A 1 46.98 -22.00 -32.91
CA ILE A 1 45.86 -22.90 -32.51
C ILE A 1 45.78 -23.06 -30.99
N LEU A 2 46.88 -23.39 -30.29
CA LEU A 2 46.94 -23.48 -28.81
C LEU A 2 46.63 -22.18 -28.03
N LEU A 3 46.86 -21.00 -28.62
CA LEU A 3 46.55 -19.71 -27.96
C LEU A 3 45.07 -19.33 -28.04
N ILE A 4 44.35 -19.79 -29.08
CA ILE A 4 42.94 -19.45 -29.32
C ILE A 4 42.04 -20.22 -28.35
N THR A 5 42.39 -21.48 -28.07
CA THR A 5 41.70 -22.32 -27.09
C THR A 5 41.89 -21.78 -25.67
N ALA A 6 43.08 -21.29 -25.33
CA ALA A 6 43.37 -20.73 -24.01
C ALA A 6 42.50 -19.49 -23.68
N VAL A 7 42.32 -18.58 -24.66
CA VAL A 7 41.45 -17.40 -24.52
C VAL A 7 39.97 -17.79 -24.38
N ASN A 8 39.51 -18.78 -25.15
CA ASN A 8 38.12 -19.24 -25.11
C ASN A 8 37.80 -20.00 -23.80
N THR A 9 38.76 -20.75 -23.26
CA THR A 9 38.61 -21.40 -21.96
C THR A 9 38.67 -20.39 -20.82
N LEU A 10 39.55 -19.39 -20.87
CA LEU A 10 39.68 -18.40 -19.80
C LEU A 10 38.41 -17.55 -19.63
N CYS A 11 37.70 -17.26 -20.73
CA CYS A 11 36.45 -16.49 -20.73
C CYS A 11 35.27 -17.20 -20.05
N LEU A 12 35.31 -18.54 -19.95
CA LEU A 12 34.24 -19.36 -19.35
C LEU A 12 34.34 -19.49 -17.82
N TRP A 13 35.48 -19.14 -17.20
CA TRP A 13 35.67 -19.20 -15.74
C TRP A 13 35.54 -17.83 -15.05
N ILE A 14 35.54 -16.74 -15.83
CA ILE A 14 35.48 -15.36 -15.30
C ILE A 14 34.07 -14.77 -15.43
N GLN A 15 33.08 -15.54 -15.89
CA GLN A 15 31.69 -15.07 -15.87
C GLN A 15 31.20 -15.04 -14.41
N PRO A 16 30.99 -13.87 -13.75
CA PRO A 16 29.91 -13.83 -12.78
C PRO A 16 28.68 -14.22 -13.58
N ARG A 17 28.04 -15.35 -13.24
CA ARG A 17 26.72 -15.65 -13.79
C ARG A 17 25.92 -14.36 -13.61
N LEU A 18 25.56 -13.73 -14.73
CA LEU A 18 24.69 -12.56 -14.69
C LEU A 18 23.55 -12.93 -13.78
N THR A 19 23.47 -12.15 -12.71
CA THR A 19 22.50 -12.23 -11.66
C THR A 19 21.15 -12.56 -12.29
N ALA A 20 20.59 -13.72 -11.93
CA ALA A 20 19.14 -13.77 -11.87
C ALA A 20 18.78 -12.57 -11.01
N ALA A 21 18.06 -11.60 -11.58
CA ALA A 21 17.41 -10.61 -10.76
C ALA A 21 16.72 -11.41 -9.65
N ASN A 22 17.07 -11.12 -8.39
CA ASN A 22 16.11 -11.34 -7.34
C ASN A 22 14.94 -10.45 -7.78
N LEU A 23 14.02 -11.01 -8.56
CA LEU A 23 12.64 -10.70 -8.32
C LEU A 23 12.54 -11.03 -6.84
N ILE A 24 12.51 -10.00 -5.99
CA ILE A 24 11.67 -10.07 -4.81
C ILE A 24 10.32 -10.36 -5.43
N SER A 25 10.12 -11.65 -5.68
CA SER A 25 8.91 -12.15 -6.21
C SER A 25 8.04 -11.89 -5.01
N ASN A 26 7.22 -10.85 -5.10
CA ASN A 26 5.94 -10.78 -4.45
C ASN A 26 5.15 -11.98 -4.99
N ARG A 27 5.68 -13.18 -4.71
CA ARG A 27 5.29 -14.47 -5.24
C ARG A 27 4.06 -14.74 -4.43
N ARG A 28 2.94 -14.33 -5.01
CA ARG A 28 1.64 -14.80 -4.62
C ARG A 28 1.31 -14.56 -3.15
N LYS A 29 0.84 -13.34 -2.92
CA LYS A 29 -0.56 -13.29 -2.50
C LYS A 29 -1.43 -12.89 -3.69
N ASP A 30 -1.41 -13.69 -4.76
CA ASP A 30 -2.30 -13.52 -5.93
C ASP A 30 -3.77 -13.60 -5.50
N SER A 31 -4.05 -14.18 -4.32
CA SER A 31 -5.37 -14.24 -3.73
C SER A 31 -5.73 -13.00 -2.89
N CYS A 32 -4.84 -12.01 -2.73
CA CYS A 32 -5.21 -10.77 -2.06
C CYS A 32 -5.93 -9.83 -2.98
N ILE A 33 -7.06 -9.32 -2.49
CA ILE A 33 -7.73 -8.18 -3.11
C ILE A 33 -6.84 -6.96 -2.85
N ARG A 34 -6.37 -6.35 -3.95
CA ARG A 34 -5.49 -5.18 -3.91
C ARG A 34 -6.16 -3.89 -4.34
N ARG A 35 -7.46 -3.92 -4.65
CA ARG A 35 -8.20 -2.72 -5.03
C ARG A 35 -9.57 -2.73 -4.39
N CYS A 36 -9.95 -1.60 -3.81
CA CYS A 36 -11.28 -1.38 -3.25
C CYS A 36 -11.74 0.02 -3.65
N GLY A 37 -12.78 0.09 -4.47
CA GLY A 37 -13.20 1.35 -5.09
C GLY A 37 -12.07 1.94 -5.94
N ASN A 38 -11.67 3.16 -5.61
CA ASN A 38 -10.58 3.86 -6.30
C ASN A 38 -9.21 3.75 -5.61
N VAL A 39 -9.09 2.97 -4.52
CA VAL A 39 -7.87 2.89 -3.72
C VAL A 39 -7.12 1.58 -4.00
N ASP A 40 -5.82 1.70 -4.29
CA ASP A 40 -4.90 0.57 -4.35
C ASP A 40 -4.40 0.21 -2.95
N VAL A 41 -4.68 -1.03 -2.55
CA VAL A 41 -4.27 -1.60 -1.26
C VAL A 41 -2.97 -2.36 -1.45
N LEU A 42 -1.92 -1.84 -0.81
CA LEU A 42 -0.57 -2.38 -0.86
C LEU A 42 -0.11 -2.80 0.53
N TYR A 43 0.69 -3.87 0.61
CA TYR A 43 1.32 -4.31 1.85
C TYR A 43 2.12 -3.16 2.49
N PRO A 44 2.04 -2.92 3.81
CA PRO A 44 1.53 -3.80 4.88
C PRO A 44 0.00 -3.86 5.04
N PHE A 45 -0.76 -3.08 4.27
CA PHE A 45 -2.22 -3.12 4.27
C PHE A 45 -2.77 -4.21 3.36
N GLY A 46 -3.97 -4.70 3.68
CA GLY A 46 -4.58 -5.77 2.90
C GLY A 46 -6.02 -6.08 3.27
N ILE A 47 -6.72 -6.67 2.30
CA ILE A 47 -8.11 -7.11 2.45
C ILE A 47 -8.13 -8.63 2.51
N GLY A 48 -8.70 -9.17 3.58
CA GLY A 48 -8.80 -10.62 3.79
C GLY A 48 -7.62 -11.22 4.56
N THR A 49 -7.83 -12.44 5.04
CA THR A 49 -6.93 -13.11 5.99
C THR A 49 -5.52 -13.31 5.43
N GLY A 50 -4.52 -12.85 6.19
CA GLY A 50 -3.10 -12.90 5.83
C GLY A 50 -2.65 -11.87 4.78
N CYS A 51 -3.52 -10.95 4.33
CA CYS A 51 -3.16 -9.93 3.32
C CYS A 51 -2.48 -8.71 3.91
N PHE A 52 -2.50 -8.60 5.23
CA PHE A 52 -2.02 -7.47 6.00
C PHE A 52 -0.93 -7.95 6.97
N TYR A 53 -0.06 -7.04 7.40
CA TYR A 53 1.02 -7.34 8.35
C TYR A 53 0.47 -7.79 9.72
N ASN A 54 -0.49 -7.04 10.26
CA ASN A 54 -1.25 -7.39 11.46
C ASN A 54 -2.65 -6.75 11.40
N GLU A 55 -3.53 -7.07 12.37
CA GLU A 55 -4.93 -6.62 12.35
C GLU A 55 -5.12 -5.10 12.25
N SER A 56 -4.15 -4.31 12.71
CA SER A 56 -4.19 -2.84 12.60
C SER A 56 -4.08 -2.33 11.17
N PHE A 57 -3.55 -3.15 10.25
CA PHE A 57 -3.41 -2.86 8.82
C PHE A 57 -4.49 -3.56 7.97
N ALA A 58 -5.47 -4.22 8.61
CA ALA A 58 -6.58 -4.83 7.90
C ALA A 58 -7.50 -3.77 7.32
N ILE A 59 -7.81 -3.90 6.02
CA ILE A 59 -8.78 -3.07 5.32
C ILE A 59 -10.02 -3.92 5.01
N THR A 60 -11.19 -3.35 5.31
CA THR A 60 -12.49 -3.90 4.91
C THR A 60 -13.00 -3.13 3.70
N CYS A 61 -13.63 -3.83 2.76
CA CYS A 61 -14.16 -3.24 1.54
C CYS A 61 -15.68 -3.31 1.58
N ASN A 62 -16.32 -2.26 2.11
CA ASN A 62 -17.76 -2.22 2.33
C ASN A 62 -18.49 -1.74 1.07
N SER A 63 -19.60 -2.38 0.71
CA SER A 63 -20.49 -1.85 -0.34
C SER A 63 -21.37 -0.77 0.26
N SER A 64 -21.20 0.50 -0.16
CA SER A 64 -22.07 1.59 0.28
C SER A 64 -23.19 1.82 -0.73
N SER A 65 -24.44 1.76 -0.28
CA SER A 65 -25.62 2.11 -1.08
C SER A 65 -25.99 3.59 -0.99
N ALA A 66 -25.26 4.38 -0.18
CA ALA A 66 -25.72 5.70 0.28
C ALA A 66 -25.11 6.90 -0.46
N SER A 67 -24.22 6.71 -1.44
CA SER A 67 -23.58 7.83 -2.15
C SER A 67 -23.28 7.51 -3.62
N SER A 68 -24.31 7.69 -4.46
CA SER A 68 -24.28 8.00 -5.90
C SER A 68 -23.36 7.24 -6.87
N SER A 69 -22.74 6.16 -6.47
CA SER A 69 -22.05 5.19 -7.33
C SER A 69 -21.96 3.89 -6.54
N SER A 70 -22.03 2.73 -7.19
CA SER A 70 -21.76 1.42 -6.56
C SER A 70 -20.28 1.29 -6.16
N SER A 71 -19.79 2.21 -5.33
CA SER A 71 -18.40 2.39 -4.97
C SER A 71 -18.14 1.59 -3.70
N HIS A 72 -17.25 0.62 -3.81
CA HIS A 72 -16.77 -0.08 -2.64
C HIS A 72 -15.91 0.90 -1.83
N VAL A 73 -16.23 1.06 -0.55
CA VAL A 73 -15.56 1.99 0.36
C VAL A 73 -14.52 1.23 1.18
N PRO A 74 -13.23 1.54 1.02
CA PRO A 74 -12.17 0.97 1.84
C PRO A 74 -12.21 1.58 3.25
N VAL A 75 -12.21 0.73 4.28
CA VAL A 75 -12.25 1.13 5.69
C VAL A 75 -11.11 0.46 6.44
N LEU A 76 -10.32 1.24 7.19
CA LEU A 76 -9.28 0.71 8.07
C LEU A 76 -9.93 0.12 9.32
N LYS A 77 -9.80 -1.19 9.53
CA LYS A 77 -10.46 -1.93 10.62
C LYS A 77 -10.06 -1.43 12.02
N ALA A 78 -8.81 -1.00 12.20
CA ALA A 78 -8.33 -0.59 13.52
C ALA A 78 -8.99 0.69 14.06
N LEU A 79 -9.45 1.57 13.17
CA LEU A 79 -9.98 2.89 13.53
C LEU A 79 -11.41 3.12 13.00
N ASP A 80 -11.95 2.17 12.23
CA ASP A 80 -13.22 2.29 11.50
C ASP A 80 -13.31 3.58 10.63
N LEU A 81 -12.19 3.97 10.03
CA LEU A 81 -12.09 5.17 9.18
C LEU A 81 -12.00 4.82 7.69
N GLU A 82 -12.66 5.60 6.85
CA GLU A 82 -12.59 5.48 5.39
C GLU A 82 -11.18 5.86 4.90
N VAL A 83 -10.57 5.00 4.08
CA VAL A 83 -9.26 5.23 3.48
C VAL A 83 -9.45 6.00 2.17
N LEU A 84 -8.74 7.11 2.02
CA LEU A 84 -8.79 7.95 0.83
C LEU A 84 -7.66 7.62 -0.13
N GLU A 85 -6.46 7.40 0.40
CA GLU A 85 -5.26 7.12 -0.38
C GLU A 85 -4.21 6.41 0.48
N ILE A 86 -3.43 5.55 -0.16
CA ILE A 86 -2.24 4.92 0.42
C ILE A 86 -1.08 5.24 -0.50
N SER A 87 -0.09 5.98 0.01
CA SER A 87 1.09 6.36 -0.76
C SER A 87 2.37 6.01 -0.01
N PHE A 88 3.43 5.71 -0.76
CA PHE A 88 4.75 5.39 -0.21
C PHE A 88 5.69 6.55 -0.55
N VAL A 89 6.40 7.05 0.46
CA VAL A 89 7.32 8.17 0.40
C VAL A 89 8.74 7.61 0.52
N TYR A 90 9.36 7.36 -0.63
CA TYR A 90 10.73 6.83 -0.81
C TYR A 90 10.99 5.43 -0.20
N ASP A 91 11.78 4.62 -0.90
CA ASP A 91 12.32 3.31 -0.46
C ASP A 91 11.30 2.28 0.09
N ASN A 92 10.00 2.45 -0.16
CA ASN A 92 8.91 1.61 0.38
C ASN A 92 8.94 1.45 1.92
N SER A 93 9.68 2.32 2.61
CA SER A 93 9.98 2.23 4.04
C SER A 93 9.25 3.27 4.86
N THR A 94 8.68 4.29 4.21
CA THR A 94 7.80 5.27 4.84
C THR A 94 6.61 5.47 3.92
N GLY A 95 5.41 5.60 4.49
CA GLY A 95 4.24 5.92 3.70
C GLY A 95 3.26 6.80 4.46
N VAL A 96 2.28 7.27 3.71
CA VAL A 96 1.17 8.08 4.22
C VAL A 96 -0.10 7.28 4.02
N LEU A 97 -0.84 7.12 5.11
CA LEU A 97 -2.20 6.61 5.07
C LEU A 97 -3.15 7.79 5.26
N ALA A 98 -3.86 8.15 4.20
CA ALA A 98 -4.88 9.19 4.22
C ALA A 98 -6.23 8.56 4.61
N VAL A 99 -6.81 9.03 5.71
CA VAL A 99 -8.12 8.58 6.19
C VAL A 99 -9.06 9.76 6.38
N LYS A 100 -10.36 9.53 6.21
CA LYS A 100 -11.42 10.48 6.51
C LYS A 100 -11.69 10.44 8.01
N THR A 101 -11.42 11.54 8.70
CA THR A 101 -11.65 11.68 10.14
C THR A 101 -12.91 12.51 10.43
N PRO A 102 -13.65 12.21 11.52
CA PRO A 102 -14.67 13.14 11.99
C PRO A 102 -13.98 14.42 12.49
N LEU A 103 -14.46 15.59 12.06
CA LEU A 103 -13.95 16.85 12.59
C LEU A 103 -14.33 16.96 14.08
N VAL A 104 -13.33 16.92 14.96
CA VAL A 104 -13.51 17.30 16.37
C VAL A 104 -13.16 18.77 16.50
N THR A 105 -14.13 19.64 16.24
CA THR A 105 -13.99 21.09 16.44
C THR A 105 -14.31 21.45 17.89
N THR A 106 -13.38 21.22 18.83
CA THR A 106 -13.53 21.81 20.18
C THR A 106 -12.90 23.21 20.21
N CYS A 107 -13.61 24.17 19.63
CA CYS A 107 -13.34 25.59 19.88
C CYS A 107 -14.28 26.04 21.01
N ARG A 108 -13.76 26.30 22.21
CA ARG A 108 -14.49 27.09 23.22
C ARG A 108 -14.45 28.55 22.78
N GLY A 109 -15.21 28.87 21.74
CA GLY A 109 -15.32 30.19 21.12
C GLY A 109 -16.57 30.21 20.25
N ASN A 110 -17.35 31.27 20.38
CA ASN A 110 -18.74 31.41 19.95
C ASN A 110 -19.06 30.91 18.51
N ASN A 111 -20.26 30.34 18.33
CA ASN A 111 -20.89 29.83 17.10
C ASN A 111 -20.19 30.17 15.76
N THR A 112 -19.54 29.20 15.15
CA THR A 112 -19.34 29.18 13.69
C THR A 112 -19.81 27.85 13.12
N ASN A 113 -20.86 27.94 12.29
CA ASN A 113 -21.37 26.85 11.48
C ASN A 113 -20.24 26.40 10.53
N SER A 114 -19.58 25.29 10.86
CA SER A 114 -18.36 24.85 10.19
C SER A 114 -18.70 23.73 9.23
N ASN A 115 -18.76 24.03 7.93
CA ASN A 115 -18.66 23.02 6.89
C ASN A 115 -17.27 22.38 6.99
N SER A 116 -17.25 21.10 7.30
CA SER A 116 -16.06 20.34 7.69
C SER A 116 -15.24 19.85 6.48
N ASP A 117 -14.02 20.38 6.31
CA ASP A 117 -13.00 19.86 5.37
C ASP A 117 -12.05 18.86 6.07
N SER A 118 -11.83 17.69 5.45
CA SER A 118 -11.14 16.51 6.01
C SER A 118 -9.63 16.73 6.30
N ILE A 119 -9.18 16.49 7.54
CA ILE A 119 -7.75 16.48 7.88
C ILE A 119 -7.15 15.14 7.48
N THR A 120 -6.14 15.20 6.61
CA THR A 120 -5.65 14.06 5.84
C THR A 120 -4.19 13.73 6.20
N GLY A 121 -3.96 12.55 6.80
CA GLY A 121 -2.67 11.85 6.75
C GLY A 121 -1.96 11.61 8.09
N GLY A 122 -1.67 10.34 8.37
CA GLY A 122 -0.68 9.91 9.36
C GLY A 122 0.53 9.28 8.68
N ARG A 123 1.74 9.53 9.21
CA ARG A 123 2.98 8.90 8.73
C ARG A 123 3.18 7.58 9.47
N TRP A 124 3.39 6.50 8.73
CA TRP A 124 3.77 5.20 9.29
C TRP A 124 5.22 4.86 8.91
N THR A 125 5.94 4.24 9.85
CA THR A 125 7.36 3.84 9.78
C THR A 125 7.51 2.36 10.07
#